data_AF-A0A2H9Q862-F1
#
_entry.id   AF-A0A2H9Q862-F1
#
_cell.length_a   1.000
_cell.length_b   1.000
_cell.length_c   1.000
_cell.angle_alpha   90.00
_cell.angle_beta   90.00
_cell.angle_gamma   90.00
#
_symmetry.space_group_name_H-M   'P 1'
#
loop_
_entity.id
_entity.type
_entity.pdbx_description
1 polymer ?
#
loop_
_entity_poly.entity_id
_entity_poly.type
_entity_poly.pdbx_seq_one_letter_code
_entity_poly.pdbx_strand_id
1 'polypeptide(L)'
;MEEIVRNALQKNDDIEQEEFFETPKIMVIGTGGGGCNSINRLAKAGIKGAELVAINTDRMHLTMMSENVKKVLIGASITRGLGAGG
;
A
#
# COMPACT_ATOMS: atom_id res chain seq x y z
N MET A 1 51.60 -15.82 16.21
CA MET A 1 50.98 -14.55 16.69
C MET A 1 50.23 -13.84 15.57
N GLU A 2 50.81 -13.75 14.37
CA GLU A 2 50.15 -13.20 13.18
C GLU A 2 48.86 -13.94 12.77
N GLU A 3 48.81 -15.27 12.94
CA GLU A 3 47.64 -16.08 12.59
C GLU A 3 46.42 -15.79 13.50
N ILE A 4 46.65 -15.46 14.77
CA ILE A 4 45.61 -15.06 15.73
C ILE A 4 45.05 -13.68 15.36
N VAL A 5 45.94 -12.75 14.97
CA VAL A 5 45.56 -11.41 14.49
C VAL A 5 44.79 -11.49 13.18
N ARG A 6 45.21 -12.36 12.26
CA ARG A 6 44.54 -12.60 10.98
C ARG A 6 43.14 -13.19 11.15
N ASN A 7 43.00 -14.17 12.04
CA ASN A 7 41.69 -14.76 12.37
C ASN A 7 40.77 -13.79 13.13
N ALA A 8 41.32 -12.88 13.95
CA ALA A 8 40.54 -11.84 14.63
C ALA A 8 40.08 -10.73 13.67
N LEU A 9 40.85 -10.41 12.64
CA LEU A 9 40.49 -9.45 11.59
C LEU A 9 39.49 -10.02 10.58
N GLN A 10 39.56 -11.32 10.27
CA GLN A 10 38.58 -11.98 9.39
C GLN A 10 37.19 -12.13 10.04
N LYS A 11 37.10 -12.15 11.38
CA LYS A 11 35.85 -12.43 12.10
C LYS A 11 34.91 -11.21 12.26
N ASN A 12 35.25 -10.06 11.67
CA ASN A 12 34.46 -8.84 11.75
C ASN A 12 33.65 -8.52 10.48
N ASP A 13 33.83 -9.26 9.38
CA ASP A 13 33.11 -9.02 8.12
C ASP A 13 31.95 -10.01 7.86
N ASP A 14 31.74 -11.02 8.72
CA ASP A 14 30.70 -12.05 8.53
C ASP A 14 29.44 -11.86 9.41
N ILE A 15 29.14 -10.64 9.84
CA ILE A 15 27.81 -10.33 10.41
C ILE A 15 27.08 -9.34 9.49
N GLU A 16 27.03 -9.67 8.20
CA GLU A 16 25.84 -9.37 7.41
C GLU A 16 24.77 -10.39 7.84
N GLN A 17 24.15 -10.15 9.00
CA GLN A 17 22.83 -10.72 9.23
C GLN A 17 21.89 -10.01 8.25
N GLU A 18 21.78 -10.55 7.03
CA GLU A 18 20.58 -10.41 6.22
C GLU A 18 19.44 -11.04 7.01
N GLU A 19 18.89 -10.27 7.94
CA GLU A 19 17.56 -10.49 8.47
C GLU A 19 16.60 -10.33 7.28
N PHE A 20 16.29 -11.44 6.62
CA PHE A 20 15.32 -11.58 5.55
C PHE A 20 13.90 -11.38 6.09
N PHE A 21 13.64 -10.26 6.77
CA PHE A 21 12.29 -9.82 7.05
C PHE A 21 11.73 -9.27 5.74
N GLU A 22 10.99 -10.10 5.01
CA GLU A 22 10.16 -9.60 3.92
C GLU A 22 9.32 -8.44 4.45
N THR A 23 9.49 -7.26 3.85
CA THR A 23 8.70 -6.10 4.22
C THR A 23 7.23 -6.42 3.95
N PRO A 24 6.35 -6.38 4.98
CA PRO A 24 4.96 -6.76 4.79
C PRO A 24 4.29 -5.84 3.77
N LYS A 25 3.62 -6.43 2.79
CA LYS A 25 2.83 -5.67 1.80
C LYS A 25 1.52 -5.22 2.44
N ILE A 26 1.45 -3.96 2.83
CA ILE A 26 0.26 -3.38 3.47
C ILE A 26 -0.64 -2.74 2.41
N MET A 27 -1.94 -3.00 2.51
CA MET A 27 -2.97 -2.41 1.65
C MET A 27 -4.08 -1.83 2.51
N VAL A 28 -4.52 -0.60 2.19
CA VAL A 28 -5.67 0.04 2.84
C VAL A 28 -6.79 0.17 1.81
N ILE A 29 -7.93 -0.44 2.11
CA ILE A 29 -9.07 -0.52 1.19
C ILE A 29 -10.23 0.29 1.76
N GLY A 30 -10.68 1.32 1.03
CA GLY A 30 -11.89 2.06 1.34
C GLY A 30 -13.03 1.69 0.40
N THR A 31 -14.18 1.33 0.96
CA THR A 31 -15.37 0.93 0.19
C THR A 31 -16.50 1.96 0.31
N GLY A 32 -17.20 2.22 -0.80
CA GLY A 32 -18.33 3.15 -0.84
C GLY A 32 -17.93 4.62 -0.64
N GLY A 33 -18.91 5.51 -0.48
CA GLY A 33 -18.66 6.95 -0.44
C GLY A 33 -17.76 7.39 0.73
N GLY A 34 -18.08 6.97 1.95
CA GLY A 34 -17.28 7.30 3.14
C GLY A 34 -15.86 6.73 3.08
N GLY A 35 -15.73 5.46 2.69
CA GLY A 35 -14.43 4.79 2.56
C GLY A 35 -13.53 5.43 1.49
N CYS A 36 -14.09 5.73 0.31
CA CYS A 36 -13.39 6.47 -0.74
C CYS A 36 -12.92 7.85 -0.26
N ASN A 37 -13.74 8.57 0.50
CA ASN A 37 -13.33 9.87 1.06
C ASN A 37 -12.17 9.73 2.05
N SER A 38 -12.18 8.71 2.91
CA SER A 38 -11.06 8.43 3.82
C SER A 38 -9.79 8.12 3.05
N ILE A 39 -9.83 7.23 2.06
CA ILE A 39 -8.68 6.91 1.21
C ILE A 39 -8.15 8.17 0.50
N ASN A 40 -9.03 9.04 -0.01
CA ASN A 40 -8.60 10.28 -0.65
C ASN A 40 -7.88 11.23 0.32
N ARG A 41 -8.25 11.23 1.61
CA ARG A 41 -7.54 11.99 2.65
C ARG A 41 -6.17 11.37 2.95
N LEU A 42 -6.08 10.05 3.08
CA LEU A 42 -4.80 9.35 3.28
C LEU A 42 -3.84 9.59 2.10
N ALA A 43 -4.38 9.56 0.88
CA ALA A 43 -3.64 9.85 -0.34
C ALA A 43 -3.05 11.26 -0.35
N LYS A 44 -3.86 12.27 0.04
CA LYS A 44 -3.43 13.67 0.14
C LYS A 44 -2.47 13.93 1.30
N ALA A 45 -2.57 13.16 2.38
CA ALA A 45 -1.63 13.22 3.50
C ALA A 45 -0.26 12.61 3.15
N GLY A 46 -0.12 11.94 2.00
CA GLY A 46 1.16 11.42 1.52
C GLY A 46 1.65 10.20 2.30
N ILE A 47 0.73 9.36 2.80
CA ILE A 47 1.08 8.15 3.55
C ILE A 47 1.95 7.24 2.68
N LYS A 48 3.05 6.78 3.26
CA LYS A 48 3.99 5.83 2.66
C LYS A 48 3.86 4.48 3.34
N GLY A 49 4.26 3.42 2.64
CA GLY A 49 4.29 2.06 3.19
C GLY A 49 2.98 1.28 3.09
N ALA A 50 1.94 1.84 2.45
CA ALA A 50 0.73 1.10 2.13
C ALA A 50 0.20 1.45 0.73
N GLU A 51 -0.31 0.45 0.00
CA GLU A 51 -1.05 0.65 -1.24
C GLU A 51 -2.48 1.09 -0.89
N LEU A 52 -2.90 2.23 -1.45
CA LEU A 52 -4.24 2.77 -1.23
C LEU A 52 -5.19 2.28 -2.32
N VAL A 53 -6.30 1.66 -1.93
CA VAL A 53 -7.31 1.13 -2.85
C VAL A 53 -8.68 1.68 -2.49
N ALA A 54 -9.42 2.09 -3.51
CA ALA A 54 -10.78 2.58 -3.38
C ALA A 54 -11.73 1.76 -4.24
N ILE A 55 -12.81 1.30 -3.62
CA ILE A 55 -13.81 0.43 -4.24
C ILE A 55 -15.17 1.10 -4.14
N ASN A 56 -15.83 1.33 -5.26
CA ASN A 56 -17.16 1.94 -5.25
C ASN A 56 -18.00 1.47 -6.44
N THR A 57 -19.32 1.58 -6.31
CA THR A 57 -20.28 1.43 -7.42
C THR A 57 -20.48 2.71 -8.21
N ASP A 58 -20.08 3.85 -7.64
CA ASP A 58 -20.14 5.18 -8.28
C ASP A 58 -18.86 5.45 -9.08
N ARG A 59 -19.01 5.54 -10.41
CA ARG A 59 -17.90 5.80 -11.34
C ARG A 59 -17.37 7.22 -11.22
N MET A 60 -18.24 8.20 -11.02
CA MET A 60 -17.85 9.60 -10.93
C MET A 60 -17.00 9.82 -9.68
N HIS A 61 -17.42 9.26 -8.55
CA HIS A 61 -16.65 9.37 -7.30
C HIS A 61 -15.25 8.76 -7.43
N LEU A 62 -15.12 7.56 -8.01
CA LEU A 62 -13.82 6.94 -8.26
C LEU A 62 -12.93 7.77 -9.19
N THR A 63 -13.51 8.40 -10.22
CA THR A 63 -12.77 9.22 -11.18
C THR A 63 -12.13 10.44 -10.48
N MET A 64 -12.83 11.04 -9.52
CA MET A 64 -12.37 12.20 -8.74
C MET A 64 -11.31 11.90 -7.69
N MET A 65 -10.99 10.63 -7.42
CA MET A 65 -9.98 10.26 -6.42
C MET A 65 -8.56 10.55 -6.91
N SER A 66 -7.66 10.82 -5.96
CA SER A 66 -6.24 11.05 -6.24
C SER A 66 -5.59 9.97 -7.11
N GLU A 67 -4.59 10.35 -7.90
CA GLU A 67 -3.91 9.48 -8.88
C GLU A 67 -3.11 8.34 -8.23
N ASN A 68 -2.61 8.57 -7.00
CA ASN A 68 -1.89 7.56 -6.21
C ASN A 68 -2.81 6.53 -5.52
N VAL A 69 -4.10 6.50 -5.87
CA VAL A 69 -5.07 5.52 -5.36
C VAL A 69 -5.47 4.57 -6.48
N LYS A 70 -5.41 3.28 -6.21
CA LYS A 70 -5.96 2.24 -7.10
C LYS A 70 -7.48 2.25 -7.03
N LYS A 71 -8.14 2.37 -8.18
CA LYS A 71 -9.59 2.55 -8.30
C LYS A 71 -10.23 1.25 -8.81
N VAL A 72 -11.24 0.76 -8.11
CA VAL A 72 -11.98 -0.47 -8.48
C VAL A 72 -13.47 -0.15 -8.57
N LEU A 73 -14.00 -0.12 -9.79
CA LEU A 73 -15.44 0.00 -10.02
C LEU A 73 -16.09 -1.37 -9.89
N ILE A 74 -17.03 -1.51 -8.96
CA ILE A 74 -17.84 -2.72 -8.77
C ILE A 74 -19.28 -2.50 -9.21
N GLY A 75 -19.99 -3.57 -9.52
CA GLY A 75 -21.42 -3.51 -9.82
C GLY A 75 -21.79 -2.76 -11.11
N ALA A 76 -20.84 -2.53 -12.03
CA ALA A 76 -21.07 -1.74 -13.24
C ALA A 76 -22.25 -2.24 -14.10
N SER A 77 -22.47 -3.56 -14.17
CA SER A 77 -23.60 -4.17 -14.90
C SER A 77 -24.96 -3.94 -14.23
N ILE A 78 -24.99 -3.71 -12.91
CA ILE A 78 -26.21 -3.59 -12.11
C ILE A 78 -26.54 -2.11 -11.87
N THR A 79 -25.55 -1.33 -11.48
CA THR A 79 -25.71 0.09 -11.11
C THR A 79 -25.50 1.04 -12.29
N ARG A 80 -24.99 0.54 -13.43
CA ARG A 80 -24.55 1.34 -14.59
C ARG A 80 -23.49 2.40 -14.24
N GLY A 81 -22.86 2.29 -13.06
CA GLY A 81 -21.90 3.25 -12.54
C GLY A 81 -22.51 4.44 -11.79
N LEU A 82 -23.80 4.38 -11.43
CA LEU A 82 -24.54 5.48 -10.78
C LEU A 82 -24.56 5.41 -9.24
N GLY A 83 -23.96 4.36 -8.65
CA GLY A 83 -24.05 4.12 -7.20
C GLY A 83 -25.14 3.11 -6.82
N ALA A 84 -25.16 2.72 -5.53
CA ALA A 84 -26.06 1.69 -5.01
C ALA A 84 -27.42 2.22 -4.51
N GLY A 85 -27.64 3.55 -4.53
CA GLY A 85 -28.93 4.16 -4.15
C GLY A 85 -29.23 4.15 -2.65
N GLY A 86 -28.24 4.51 -1.83
CA GLY A 86 -28.42 4.77 -0.40
C GLY A 86 -28.92 6.18 -0.10
#